data_AF-A0A7Y7SV55-F1
#
_entry.id   AF-A0A7Y7SV55-F1
#
_cell.length_a   1.000
_cell.length_b   1.000
_cell.length_c   1.000
_cell.angle_alpha   90.00
_cell.angle_beta   90.00
_cell.angle_gamma   90.00
#
_symmetry.space_group_name_H-M   'P 1'
#
loop_
_entity.id
_entity.type
_entity.pdbx_description
1 polymer ?
#
loop_
_entity_poly.entity_id
_entity_poly.type
_entity_poly.pdbx_seq_one_letter_code
_entity_poly.pdbx_strand_id
1 'polypeptide(L)' 'MIGEFDVGTILAREPGELWQETKKYAGIMRAFFDAYFMKRATGFAIEIKNPKRYTEQVTLSEMVPGAIPPQSFRYI' A
#
# COMPACT_ATOMS: atom_id res chain seq x y z
N MET A 1 8.32 9.71 7.69
CA MET A 1 8.72 8.33 7.32
C MET A 1 8.89 7.54 8.60
N ILE A 2 8.17 6.41 8.71
CA ILE A 2 8.12 5.59 9.94
C ILE A 2 8.73 4.20 9.76
N GLY A 3 9.15 3.86 8.55
CA GLY A 3 9.65 2.54 8.18
C GLY A 3 9.68 2.35 6.66
N GLU A 4 10.15 1.18 6.25
CA GLU A 4 10.27 0.72 4.86
C GLU A 4 9.94 -0.77 4.76
N PHE A 5 9.76 -1.26 3.54
CA PHE A 5 9.56 -2.67 3.26
C PHE A 5 10.01 -3.01 1.84
N ASP A 6 10.28 -4.28 1.61
CA ASP A 6 10.59 -4.81 0.28
C ASP A 6 9.29 -5.15 -0.45
N VAL A 7 9.23 -4.79 -1.74
CA VAL A 7 8.10 -5.14 -2.61
C VAL A 7 8.20 -6.63 -2.97
N GLY A 8 7.17 -7.39 -2.60
CA GLY A 8 7.00 -8.78 -2.98
C GLY A 8 6.25 -8.94 -4.30
N THR A 9 5.42 -9.98 -4.35
CA THR A 9 4.53 -10.26 -5.47
C THR A 9 3.50 -9.14 -5.64
N ILE A 10 3.20 -8.79 -6.89
CA ILE A 10 2.11 -7.88 -7.23
C ILE A 10 1.00 -8.72 -7.86
N LEU A 11 -0.20 -8.66 -7.28
CA LEU A 11 -1.40 -9.29 -7.81
C LEU A 11 -2.21 -8.27 -8.62
N ALA A 12 -2.72 -8.69 -9.77
CA ALA A 12 -3.67 -7.94 -10.58
C ALA A 12 -4.88 -8.84 -10.88
N ARG A 13 -6.02 -8.52 -10.28
CA ARG A 13 -7.24 -9.35 -10.29
C ARG A 13 -8.50 -8.49 -10.23
N GLU A 14 -9.66 -9.09 -10.47
CA GLU A 14 -10.95 -8.46 -10.15
C GLU A 14 -11.06 -8.25 -8.62
N PRO A 15 -11.63 -7.12 -8.14
CA PRO A 15 -11.70 -6.81 -6.71
C PRO A 15 -12.26 -7.92 -5.81
N GLY A 16 -13.27 -8.67 -6.24
CA GLY A 16 -13.83 -9.80 -5.51
C GLY A 16 -12.82 -10.91 -5.27
N GLU A 17 -12.10 -11.34 -6.31
CA GLU A 17 -11.01 -12.33 -6.22
C GLU A 17 -9.87 -11.81 -5.35
N LEU A 18 -9.44 -10.57 -5.60
CA LEU A 18 -8.37 -9.91 -4.85
C LEU A 18 -8.68 -9.87 -3.35
N TRP A 19 -9.94 -9.59 -2.98
CA TRP A 19 -10.38 -9.61 -1.60
C TRP A 19 -10.28 -11.01 -0.99
N GLN A 20 -10.72 -12.06 -1.69
CA GLN A 20 -10.65 -13.41 -1.14
C GLN A 20 -9.21 -13.83 -0.82
N GLU A 21 -8.25 -13.46 -1.69
CA GLU A 21 -6.84 -13.75 -1.49
C GLU A 21 -6.21 -12.93 -0.34
N THR A 22 -6.61 -11.67 -0.18
CA THR A 22 -5.88 -10.72 0.69
C THR A 22 -6.57 -10.40 2.02
N LYS A 23 -7.87 -10.69 2.17
CA LYS A 23 -8.70 -10.28 3.33
C LYS A 23 -8.12 -10.62 4.70
N LYS A 24 -7.36 -11.72 4.81
CA LYS A 24 -6.75 -12.17 6.07
C LYS A 24 -5.71 -11.17 6.60
N TYR A 25 -5.04 -10.45 5.70
CA TYR A 25 -3.92 -9.55 6.04
C TYR A 25 -4.16 -8.10 5.60
N ALA A 26 -5.32 -7.79 5.01
CA ALA A 26 -5.63 -6.46 4.46
C ALA A 26 -5.69 -5.33 5.51
N GLY A 27 -5.93 -5.65 6.79
CA GLY A 27 -5.97 -4.66 7.86
C GLY A 27 -7.14 -3.67 7.79
N ILE A 28 -8.08 -3.87 6.87
CA ILE A 28 -9.26 -3.02 6.65
C ILE A 28 -10.53 -3.86 6.60
N MET A 29 -11.68 -3.22 6.83
CA MET A 29 -12.98 -3.89 6.68
C MET A 29 -13.38 -3.99 5.20
N ARG A 30 -14.17 -5.01 4.87
CA ARG A 30 -14.70 -5.24 3.53
C ARG A 30 -15.40 -4.01 2.92
N ALA A 31 -16.20 -3.29 3.72
CA ALA A 31 -16.93 -2.11 3.24
C ALA A 31 -16.00 -0.99 2.72
N PHE A 32 -14.84 -0.78 3.38
CA PHE A 32 -13.84 0.19 2.91
C PHE A 32 -13.19 -0.26 1.62
N PHE A 33 -12.87 -1.56 1.51
CA PHE A 33 -12.33 -2.14 0.29
C PHE A 33 -13.30 -1.99 -0.89
N ASP A 34 -14.58 -2.33 -0.70
CA ASP A 34 -15.61 -2.24 -1.74
C ASP A 34 -15.83 -0.79 -2.19
N ALA A 35 -15.84 0.16 -1.25
CA ALA A 35 -15.97 1.57 -1.58
C ALA A 35 -14.78 2.09 -2.40
N TYR A 36 -13.56 1.67 -2.06
CA TYR A 36 -12.34 2.06 -2.78
C TYR A 36 -12.30 1.50 -4.21
N PHE A 37 -12.71 0.23 -4.40
CA PHE A 37 -12.72 -0.45 -5.69
C PHE A 37 -14.06 -0.32 -6.45
N MET A 38 -14.99 0.51 -5.98
CA MET A 38 -16.29 0.69 -6.62
C MET A 38 -16.12 1.06 -8.10
N LYS A 39 -16.81 0.32 -8.99
CA LYS A 39 -16.74 0.46 -10.46
C LYS A 39 -15.34 0.26 -11.08
N ARG A 40 -14.42 -0.40 -10.37
CA ARG A 40 -13.11 -0.81 -10.92
C ARG A 40 -13.17 -2.27 -11.35
N ALA A 41 -12.74 -2.55 -12.58
CA ALA A 41 -12.66 -3.91 -13.10
C ALA A 41 -11.43 -4.69 -12.61
N THR A 42 -10.40 -3.97 -12.17
CA THR A 42 -9.13 -4.55 -11.71
C THR A 42 -8.62 -3.79 -10.49
N GLY A 43 -8.20 -4.53 -9.48
CA GLY A 43 -7.44 -4.03 -8.34
C GLY A 43 -6.03 -4.59 -8.32
N PHE A 44 -5.15 -3.88 -7.62
CA PHE A 44 -3.77 -4.29 -7.41
C PHE A 44 -3.49 -4.48 -5.92
N ALA A 45 -2.81 -5.57 -5.57
CA ALA A 45 -2.27 -5.77 -4.23
C ALA A 45 -0.74 -5.91 -4.31
N ILE A 46 -0.04 -5.20 -3.43
CA ILE A 46 1.41 -5.28 -3.27
C ILE A 46 1.68 -6.09 -2.02
N GLU A 47 2.36 -7.23 -2.17
CA GLU A 47 2.85 -8.00 -1.04
C GLU A 47 3.96 -7.22 -0.33
N ILE A 48 3.82 -7.06 0.99
CA ILE A 48 4.83 -6.43 1.84
C ILE A 48 5.78 -7.53 2.35
N LYS A 49 7.07 -7.39 2.07
CA LYS A 49 8.13 -8.26 2.61
C LYS A 49 9.08 -7.48 3.52
N ASN A 50 9.66 -8.17 4.50
CA ASN A 50 10.67 -7.64 5.41
C ASN A 50 10.36 -6.23 5.96
N PRO A 51 9.17 -6.01 6.57
CA PRO A 51 8.84 -4.68 7.08
C PRO A 51 9.81 -4.27 8.18
N LYS A 52 10.45 -3.10 7.99
CA LYS A 52 11.38 -2.50 8.95
C LYS A 52 10.79 -1.21 9.47
N ARG A 53 10.56 -1.15 10.78
CA ARG A 53 10.16 0.08 11.47
C ARG A 53 11.40 0.87 11.86
N TYR A 54 11.38 2.18 11.64
CA TYR A 54 12.47 3.04 12.07
C TYR A 54 12.38 3.31 13.58
N THR A 55 13.52 3.35 14.25
CA THR A 55 13.63 3.74 15.67
C THR A 55 13.37 5.23 15.84
N GLU A 56 13.85 6.04 14.91
CA GLU A 56 13.62 7.48 14.84
C GLU A 56 12.85 7.81 13.54
N GLN A 57 11.88 8.71 13.66
CA GLN A 57 11.07 9.11 12.51
C GLN A 57 11.82 10.12 11.66
N VAL A 58 11.86 9.91 10.35
CA VAL A 58 12.49 10.85 9.40
C VAL A 58 11.40 11.71 8.77
N THR A 59 11.55 13.03 8.76
CA THR A 59 10.59 13.90 8.07
C THR A 59 10.70 13.75 6.56
N LEU A 60 9.60 14.01 5.83
CA LEU A 60 9.61 13.86 4.37
C LEU A 60 10.62 14.83 3.70
N SER A 61 10.73 16.04 4.24
CA SER A 61 11.66 17.07 3.76
C SER A 61 13.14 16.71 3.94
N GLU A 62 13.49 15.93 4.97
CA GLU A 62 14.85 15.44 5.19
C GLU A 62 15.28 14.42 4.12
N MET A 63 14.33 13.64 3.60
CA MET A 63 14.62 12.68 2.53
C MET A 63 14.56 13.31 1.14
N VAL A 64 13.55 14.15 0.90
CA VAL A 64 13.34 14.79 -0.39
C VAL A 64 12.95 16.24 -0.14
N PRO A 65 13.88 17.20 -0.31
CA PRO A 65 13.61 18.61 -0.10
C PRO A 65 12.40 19.08 -0.92
N GLY A 66 11.43 19.71 -0.27
CA GLY A 66 10.20 20.20 -0.89
C GLY A 66 9.19 19.13 -1.29
N ALA A 67 9.36 17.87 -0.87
CA ALA A 67 8.39 16.83 -1.17
C ALA A 67 7.09 16.98 -0.37
N ILE A 68 5.99 16.74 -1.07
CA ILE A 68 4.63 16.62 -0.54
C ILE A 68 4.26 15.13 -0.57
N PRO A 69 3.48 14.61 0.40
CA PRO A 69 3.03 13.22 0.37
C PRO A 69 2.36 12.87 -0.97
N PRO A 70 2.80 11.80 -1.66
CA PRO A 70 2.22 11.42 -2.95
C PRO A 70 0.81 10.85 -2.74
N GLN A 71 -0.06 11.06 -3.73
CA GLN A 71 -1.37 10.38 -3.78
C GLN A 71 -1.21 8.86 -4.06
N SER A 72 -0.15 8.48 -4.77
CA SER A 72 0.21 7.10 -5.08
C SER A 72 1.62 6.80 -4.56
N PHE A 73 2.63 6.73 -5.43
CA PHE A 73 4.03 6.59 -5.05
C PHE A 73 4.92 7.55 -5.85
N ARG A 74 6.17 7.70 -5.39
CA ARG A 74 7.21 8.53 -6.02
C ARG A 74 8.51 7.74 -6.05
N TYR A 75 9.19 7.73 -7.18
CA TYR A 75 10.57 7.24 -7.26
C TYR A 75 11.51 8.22 -6.55
N ILE A 76 12.39 7.68 -5.71
CA ILE A 76 13.39 8.42 -4.92
C ILE A 76 14.75 8.16 -5.55
#